data_AF-A0A7C8HHY3-F1
#
_entry.id   AF-A0A7C8HHY3-F1
#
_cell.length_a   1.000
_cell.length_b   1.000
_cell.length_c   1.000
_cell.angle_alpha   90.00
_cell.angle_beta   90.00
_cell.angle_gamma   90.00
#
_symmetry.space_group_name_H-M   'P 1'
#
loop_
_entity.id
_entity.type
_entity.pdbx_description
1 polymer ?
#
loop_
_entity_poly.entity_id
_entity_poly.type
_entity_poly.pdbx_seq_one_letter_code
_entity_poly.pdbx_strand_id
1 'polypeptide(L)'
;TVDGERFDIAGPAQFHEQRQAAARFTTPFSYVTLWGVDDAAMTLLVLPDQSGGYLLDGDRARGAKVQRLDPPGLARRRLVIALEDGTTLEGAADLVEGYTLPICGEPWRGHFVSARLGDMRFQGNINDFMPGSLAYPGAA
;
A
#
# COMPACT_ATOMS: atom_id res chain seq x y z
N THR A 1 0.65 -2.03 -26.64
CA THR A 1 -0.54 -1.18 -26.82
C THR A 1 -1.67 -1.79 -26.04
N VAL A 2 -2.52 -0.98 -25.41
CA VAL A 2 -3.78 -1.40 -24.79
C VAL A 2 -4.89 -0.72 -25.60
N ASP A 3 -5.84 -1.50 -26.12
CA ASP A 3 -6.91 -1.02 -27.01
C ASP A 3 -6.45 -0.20 -28.22
N GLY A 4 -5.31 -0.58 -28.81
CA GLY A 4 -4.74 0.10 -29.97
C GLY A 4 -3.92 1.35 -29.63
N GLU A 5 -3.90 1.80 -28.37
CA GLU A 5 -3.10 2.93 -27.92
C GLU A 5 -1.74 2.49 -27.39
N ARG A 6 -0.69 3.25 -27.73
CA ARG A 6 0.65 2.99 -27.22
C ARG A 6 0.66 3.23 -25.72
N PHE A 7 1.06 2.20 -24.98
CA PHE A 7 1.16 2.21 -23.53
C PHE A 7 2.62 1.91 -23.17
N ASP A 8 3.31 2.90 -22.63
CA ASP A 8 4.69 2.77 -22.16
C ASP A 8 4.65 2.66 -20.62
N ILE A 9 5.23 1.59 -20.07
CA ILE A 9 5.40 1.40 -18.62
C ILE A 9 6.85 1.71 -18.30
N ALA A 10 7.07 2.65 -17.39
CA ALA A 10 8.38 3.01 -16.87
C ALA A 10 8.35 2.98 -15.34
N GLY A 11 9.50 2.73 -14.73
CA GLY A 11 9.66 2.68 -13.28
C GLY A 11 9.60 1.26 -12.68
N PRO A 12 9.89 1.15 -11.38
CA PRO A 12 9.89 -0.11 -10.64
C PRO A 12 8.48 -0.73 -10.58
N ALA A 13 8.31 -1.84 -11.30
CA ALA A 13 7.10 -2.65 -11.22
C ALA A 13 7.17 -3.64 -10.06
N GLN A 14 6.06 -3.83 -9.36
CA GLN A 14 5.90 -4.93 -8.41
C GLN A 14 4.76 -5.83 -8.91
N PHE A 15 5.09 -7.06 -9.24
CA PHE A 15 4.12 -8.12 -9.53
C PHE A 15 4.13 -9.12 -8.37
N HIS A 16 2.94 -9.44 -7.84
CA HIS A 16 2.81 -10.48 -6.83
C HIS A 16 1.52 -11.26 -7.09
N GLU A 17 1.65 -12.39 -7.77
CA GLU A 17 0.57 -13.37 -7.93
C GLU A 17 0.93 -14.62 -7.14
N GLN A 18 -0.01 -15.12 -6.34
CA GLN A 18 0.22 -16.37 -5.61
C GLN A 18 -1.09 -17.15 -5.44
N ARG A 19 -1.08 -18.41 -5.89
CA ARG A 19 -2.15 -19.38 -5.62
C ARG A 19 -1.94 -20.01 -4.24
N GLN A 20 -3.01 -20.11 -3.44
CA GLN A 20 -2.98 -20.75 -2.11
C GLN A 20 -4.18 -21.69 -1.92
N ALA A 21 -3.99 -22.76 -1.16
CA ALA A 21 -5.03 -23.75 -0.82
C ALA A 21 -5.50 -23.66 0.64
N ALA A 22 -4.85 -22.84 1.47
CA ALA A 22 -5.17 -22.57 2.87
C ALA A 22 -4.74 -21.15 3.25
N ALA A 23 -5.34 -20.58 4.30
CA ALA A 23 -5.03 -19.23 4.77
C ALA A 23 -3.58 -19.16 5.27
N ARG A 24 -2.75 -18.36 4.58
CA ARG A 24 -1.35 -18.10 5.00
C ARG A 24 -1.28 -17.09 6.13
N PHE A 25 -2.21 -16.14 6.16
CA PHE A 25 -2.23 -15.06 7.13
C PHE A 25 -3.40 -15.27 8.08
N THR A 26 -3.09 -15.28 9.37
CA THR A 26 -4.07 -15.27 10.46
C THR A 26 -4.02 -13.95 11.24
N THR A 27 -2.97 -13.15 11.01
CA THR A 27 -2.80 -11.81 11.57
C THR A 27 -3.37 -10.78 10.59
N PRO A 28 -4.14 -9.79 11.06
CA PRO A 28 -4.56 -8.67 10.24
C PRO A 28 -3.36 -7.87 9.73
N PHE A 29 -3.42 -7.39 8.50
CA PHE A 29 -2.39 -6.52 7.97
C PHE A 29 -2.95 -5.58 6.91
N SER A 30 -2.23 -4.48 6.68
CA SER A 30 -2.41 -3.64 5.49
C SER A 30 -1.14 -3.70 4.66
N TYR A 31 -1.30 -3.98 3.37
CA TYR A 31 -0.22 -4.01 2.40
C TYR A 31 -0.39 -2.86 1.42
N VAL A 32 0.60 -1.98 1.38
CA VAL A 32 0.59 -0.76 0.55
C VAL A 32 1.62 -0.94 -0.54
N THR A 33 1.20 -0.78 -1.79
CA THR A 33 2.11 -0.73 -2.95
C THR A 33 1.80 0.52 -3.75
N LEU A 34 2.75 1.44 -3.85
CA LEU A 34 2.62 2.73 -4.52
C LEU A 34 3.71 2.85 -5.59
N TRP A 35 3.33 3.33 -6.76
CA TRP A 35 4.19 3.58 -7.92
C TRP A 35 4.12 5.07 -8.24
N GLY A 36 5.27 5.72 -8.16
CA GLY A 36 5.44 7.13 -8.46
C GLY A 36 5.55 7.35 -9.96
N VAL A 37 5.15 8.55 -10.39
CA VAL A 37 5.31 8.98 -11.79
C VAL A 37 6.75 9.31 -12.16
N ASP A 38 7.63 9.50 -11.17
CA ASP A 38 9.01 9.98 -11.30
C ASP A 38 10.03 8.94 -10.75
N ASP A 39 9.96 7.68 -11.17
CA ASP A 39 10.85 6.57 -10.74
C ASP A 39 10.86 6.27 -9.22
N ALA A 40 9.90 6.80 -8.48
CA ALA A 40 9.69 6.43 -7.08
C ALA A 40 8.78 5.19 -6.97
N ALA A 41 8.99 4.35 -5.96
CA ALA A 41 8.00 3.34 -5.57
C ALA A 41 8.10 3.05 -4.08
N MET A 42 7.01 2.56 -3.51
CA MET A 42 6.95 2.29 -2.10
C MET A 42 6.15 1.02 -1.84
N THR A 43 6.74 0.13 -1.06
CA THR A 43 6.07 -1.08 -0.58
C THR A 43 6.11 -1.08 0.93
N LEU A 44 4.95 -1.19 1.58
CA LEU A 44 4.83 -1.20 3.04
C LEU A 44 3.96 -2.37 3.47
N LEU A 45 4.33 -2.98 4.60
CA LEU A 45 3.51 -3.93 5.34
C LEU A 45 3.27 -3.36 6.73
N VAL A 46 2.00 -3.29 7.11
CA VAL A 46 1.54 -2.80 8.41
C VAL A 46 0.85 -3.95 9.12
N LEU A 47 1.39 -4.33 10.28
CA LEU A 47 0.84 -5.32 11.22
C LEU A 47 0.40 -4.58 12.50
N PRO A 48 -0.35 -5.21 13.41
CA PRO A 48 -0.92 -4.53 14.57
C PRO A 48 0.11 -3.88 15.51
N ASP A 49 1.31 -4.45 15.59
CA ASP A 49 2.39 -4.03 16.51
C ASP A 49 3.67 -3.59 15.80
N GLN A 50 3.74 -3.73 14.48
CA GLN A 50 4.94 -3.42 13.71
C GLN A 50 4.61 -3.02 12.28
N SER A 51 5.49 -2.23 11.69
CA SER A 51 5.42 -1.90 10.27
C SER A 51 6.81 -1.86 9.67
N GLY A 52 6.89 -2.06 8.36
CA GLY A 52 8.15 -2.03 7.63
C GLY A 52 7.93 -1.96 6.13
N GLY A 53 8.98 -1.64 5.42
CA GLY A 53 8.94 -1.47 3.98
C GLY A 53 10.10 -0.65 3.46
N TYR A 54 9.96 -0.16 2.25
CA TYR A 54 10.95 0.70 1.63
C TYR A 54 10.31 1.76 0.74
N LEU A 55 11.02 2.87 0.58
CA LEU A 55 10.87 3.82 -0.51
C LEU A 55 12.06 3.63 -1.45
N LEU A 56 11.78 3.38 -2.72
CA LEU A 56 12.71 3.51 -3.83
C LEU A 56 12.50 4.89 -4.46
N ASP A 57 13.58 5.62 -4.70
CA ASP A 57 13.60 6.96 -5.29
C ASP A 57 14.80 7.01 -6.26
N GLY A 58 14.51 6.82 -7.56
CA GLY A 58 15.53 6.46 -8.55
C GLY A 58 16.22 5.15 -8.16
N ASP A 59 17.55 5.14 -8.09
CA ASP A 59 18.34 3.97 -7.70
C ASP A 59 18.53 3.81 -6.17
N ARG A 60 17.96 4.72 -5.37
CA ARG A 60 18.16 4.74 -3.91
C ARG A 60 16.98 4.12 -3.18
N ALA A 61 17.23 3.01 -2.49
CA ALA A 61 16.30 2.45 -1.52
C ALA A 61 16.54 3.02 -0.12
N ARG A 62 15.46 3.32 0.61
CA ARG A 62 15.46 3.71 2.02
C ARG A 62 14.46 2.87 2.79
N GLY A 63 14.84 2.35 3.95
CA GLY A 63 13.92 1.70 4.87
C GLY A 63 12.80 2.65 5.30
N ALA A 64 11.58 2.13 5.40
CA ALA A 64 10.39 2.89 5.75
C ALA A 64 9.59 2.18 6.85
N LYS A 65 9.04 2.97 7.78
CA LYS A 65 8.10 2.53 8.83
C LYS A 65 6.85 3.38 8.79
N VAL A 66 5.70 2.73 8.85
CA VAL A 66 4.40 3.40 8.91
C VAL A 66 4.13 3.82 10.35
N GLN A 67 4.02 5.12 10.57
CA GLN A 67 3.58 5.71 11.84
C GLN A 67 2.06 5.82 11.90
N ARG A 68 1.41 5.98 10.74
CA ARG A 68 -0.05 6.03 10.62
C ARG A 68 -0.50 5.61 9.23
N LEU A 69 -1.58 4.84 9.20
CA LEU A 69 -2.36 4.59 8.00
C LEU A 69 -3.81 4.55 8.43
N ASP A 70 -4.65 5.51 8.04
CA ASP A 70 -6.07 5.49 8.43
C ASP A 70 -6.80 4.22 7.93
N PRO A 71 -7.88 3.77 8.61
CA PRO A 71 -8.60 2.55 8.27
C PRO A 71 -9.25 2.55 6.88
N PRO A 72 -9.56 1.36 6.31
CA PRO A 72 -10.36 1.26 5.10
C PRO A 72 -11.78 1.81 5.30
N GLY A 73 -12.46 2.12 4.19
CA GLY A 73 -13.83 2.68 4.20
C GLY A 73 -13.89 4.21 4.20
N LEU A 74 -12.74 4.89 4.32
CA LEU A 74 -12.63 6.33 4.11
C LEU A 74 -12.29 6.63 2.64
N ALA A 75 -12.93 7.65 2.07
CA ALA A 75 -12.61 8.13 0.72
C ALA A 75 -11.17 8.69 0.62
N ARG A 76 -10.63 9.17 1.74
CA ARG A 76 -9.25 9.67 1.86
C ARG A 76 -8.64 9.11 3.14
N ARG A 77 -7.50 8.43 3.02
CA ARG A 77 -6.78 7.82 4.15
C ARG A 77 -5.49 8.60 4.39
N ARG A 78 -5.26 9.10 5.62
CA ARG A 78 -3.99 9.72 5.98
C ARG A 78 -2.89 8.68 6.09
N LEU A 79 -1.72 9.02 5.58
CA LEU A 79 -0.50 8.21 5.66
C LEU A 79 0.63 9.06 6.26
N VAL A 80 1.30 8.51 7.27
CA VAL A 80 2.52 9.10 7.87
C VAL A 80 3.58 8.03 7.95
N ILE A 81 4.74 8.30 7.35
CA ILE A 81 5.80 7.32 7.14
C ILE A 81 7.13 7.93 7.60
N ALA A 82 7.82 7.25 8.50
CA ALA A 82 9.19 7.58 8.86
C ALA A 82 10.17 6.80 7.97
N LEU A 83 11.14 7.49 7.41
CA LEU A 83 12.27 6.89 6.69
C LEU A 83 13.45 6.67 7.63
N GLU A 84 14.34 5.75 7.27
CA GLU A 84 15.52 5.41 8.08
C GLU A 84 16.51 6.56 8.27
N ASP A 85 16.48 7.57 7.38
CA ASP A 85 17.30 8.78 7.46
C ASP A 85 16.70 9.86 8.42
N GLY A 86 15.59 9.54 9.08
CA GLY A 86 14.88 10.44 10.00
C GLY A 86 13.86 11.35 9.31
N THR A 87 13.75 11.33 7.97
CA THR A 87 12.73 12.07 7.23
C THR A 87 11.35 11.50 7.51
N THR A 88 10.35 12.36 7.69
CA THR A 88 8.94 11.96 7.74
C THR A 88 8.23 12.40 6.47
N LEU A 89 7.59 11.45 5.80
CA LEU A 89 6.68 11.70 4.69
C LEU A 89 5.25 11.66 5.20
N GLU A 90 4.54 12.76 5.03
CA GLU A 90 3.14 12.88 5.40
C GLU A 90 2.27 13.23 4.19
N GLY A 91 1.08 12.64 4.16
CA GLY A 91 0.03 13.04 3.24
C GLY A 91 -1.16 12.10 3.28
N ALA A 92 -1.73 11.79 2.13
CA ALA A 92 -2.93 10.97 2.05
C ALA A 92 -3.04 10.20 0.73
N ALA A 93 -3.82 9.13 0.79
CA ALA A 93 -4.27 8.33 -0.35
C ALA A 93 -5.77 8.56 -0.56
N ASP A 94 -6.14 9.10 -1.71
CA ASP A 94 -7.51 9.25 -2.18
C ASP A 94 -7.95 7.96 -2.91
N LEU A 95 -9.12 7.46 -2.56
CA LEU A 95 -9.73 6.28 -3.17
C LEU A 95 -10.08 6.56 -4.64
N VAL A 96 -9.59 5.72 -5.53
CA VAL A 96 -9.97 5.71 -6.95
C VAL A 96 -11.06 4.66 -7.17
N GLU A 97 -10.82 3.43 -6.71
CA GLU A 97 -11.75 2.31 -6.86
C GLU A 97 -11.55 1.28 -5.74
N GLY A 98 -12.63 0.64 -5.28
CA GLY A 98 -12.60 -0.32 -4.19
C GLY A 98 -13.09 -1.69 -4.64
N TYR A 99 -12.45 -2.74 -4.16
CA TYR A 99 -12.88 -4.12 -4.41
C TYR A 99 -12.77 -4.97 -3.15
N THR A 100 -13.55 -6.04 -3.10
CA THR A 100 -13.46 -7.05 -2.05
C THR A 100 -13.39 -8.43 -2.67
N LEU A 101 -12.37 -9.18 -2.31
CA LEU A 101 -12.19 -10.57 -2.73
C LEU A 101 -12.29 -11.49 -1.51
N PRO A 102 -13.02 -12.62 -1.58
CA PRO A 102 -12.93 -13.63 -0.55
C PRO A 102 -11.61 -14.41 -0.71
N ILE A 103 -10.77 -14.41 0.32
CA ILE A 103 -9.56 -15.25 0.37
C ILE A 103 -9.69 -16.20 1.55
N CYS A 104 -9.83 -17.49 1.25
CA CYS A 104 -10.04 -18.54 2.25
C CYS A 104 -11.22 -18.27 3.21
N GLY A 105 -12.29 -17.62 2.73
CA GLY A 105 -13.48 -17.29 3.53
C GLY A 105 -13.41 -15.94 4.24
N GLU A 106 -12.24 -15.28 4.26
CA GLU A 106 -12.04 -13.98 4.90
C GLU A 106 -12.06 -12.83 3.85
N PRO A 107 -12.54 -11.64 4.22
CA PRO A 107 -12.59 -10.50 3.32
C PRO A 107 -11.20 -9.89 3.13
N TRP A 108 -10.77 -9.82 1.87
CA TRP A 108 -9.63 -9.02 1.43
C TRP A 108 -10.15 -7.74 0.78
N ARG A 109 -9.90 -6.58 1.39
CA ARG A 109 -10.41 -5.28 0.93
C ARG A 109 -9.29 -4.54 0.22
N GLY A 110 -9.33 -4.50 -1.11
CA GLY A 110 -8.37 -3.77 -1.92
C GLY A 110 -8.91 -2.43 -2.37
N HIS A 111 -8.04 -1.43 -2.38
CA HIS A 111 -8.35 -0.09 -2.86
C HIS A 111 -7.28 0.34 -3.84
N PHE A 112 -7.67 0.70 -5.06
CA PHE A 112 -6.82 1.51 -5.93
C PHE A 112 -6.84 2.95 -5.45
N VAL A 113 -5.67 3.57 -5.37
CA VAL A 113 -5.53 4.91 -4.79
C VAL A 113 -4.64 5.81 -5.64
N SER A 114 -4.91 7.11 -5.56
CA SER A 114 -3.95 8.16 -5.89
C SER A 114 -3.45 8.75 -4.59
N ALA A 115 -2.13 8.78 -4.37
CA ALA A 115 -1.55 9.24 -3.12
C ALA A 115 -0.57 10.39 -3.33
N ARG A 116 -0.50 11.27 -2.34
CA ARG A 116 0.54 12.30 -2.23
C ARG A 116 1.21 12.18 -0.88
N LEU A 117 2.53 12.10 -0.86
CA LEU A 117 3.36 11.97 0.35
C LEU A 117 4.53 12.95 0.23
N GLY A 118 4.52 14.01 1.05
CA GLY A 118 5.36 15.18 0.80
C GLY A 118 5.10 15.77 -0.60
N ASP A 119 6.15 15.91 -1.39
CA ASP A 119 6.08 16.40 -2.76
C ASP A 119 5.90 15.30 -3.82
N MET A 120 5.99 14.03 -3.42
CA MET A 120 5.86 12.90 -4.33
C MET A 120 4.40 12.55 -4.60
N ARG A 121 4.13 12.14 -5.84
CA ARG A 121 2.83 11.67 -6.31
C ARG A 121 2.92 10.21 -6.70
N PHE A 122 1.94 9.43 -6.25
CA PHE A 122 1.86 8.01 -6.49
C PHE A 122 0.48 7.58 -6.98
N GLN A 123 0.44 6.49 -7.71
CA GLN A 123 -0.73 5.64 -7.90
C GLN A 123 -0.45 4.28 -7.28
N GLY A 124 -1.46 3.54 -6.85
CA GLY A 124 -1.16 2.27 -6.21
C GLY A 124 -2.35 1.51 -5.69
N ASN A 125 -2.05 0.57 -4.80
CA ASN A 125 -3.03 -0.17 -4.04
C ASN A 125 -2.76 -0.12 -2.55
N ILE A 126 -3.84 -0.12 -1.76
CA ILE A 126 -3.83 -0.43 -0.34
C ILE A 126 -4.78 -1.60 -0.11
N ASN A 127 -4.20 -2.70 0.33
CA ASN A 127 -4.89 -3.96 0.54
C ASN A 127 -4.97 -4.27 2.03
N ASP A 128 -6.18 -4.31 2.58
CA ASP A 128 -6.43 -4.59 3.98
C ASP A 128 -6.97 -6.01 4.12
N PHE A 129 -6.19 -6.87 4.78
CA PHE A 129 -6.63 -8.18 5.23
C PHE A 129 -7.03 -8.08 6.70
N MET A 130 -8.33 -8.21 6.96
CA MET A 130 -8.92 -7.99 8.28
C MET A 130 -9.83 -9.17 8.64
N PRO A 131 -9.26 -10.30 9.08
CA PRO A 131 -10.06 -11.44 9.50
C PRO A 131 -10.83 -11.11 10.79
N GLY A 132 -12.15 -11.34 10.78
CA GLY A 132 -13.03 -11.14 11.94
C GLY A 132 -13.07 -9.71 12.53
N SER A 133 -13.24 -9.60 13.85
CA SER A 133 -13.39 -8.36 14.64
C SER A 133 -12.07 -7.76 15.13
N LEU A 134 -10.95 -8.10 14.48
CA LEU A 134 -9.62 -7.71 14.96
C LEU A 134 -9.34 -6.22 14.72
N ALA A 135 -8.60 -5.62 15.64
CA ALA A 135 -8.25 -4.20 15.58
C ALA A 135 -7.43 -3.89 14.33
N TYR A 136 -7.71 -2.74 13.74
CA TYR A 136 -7.07 -2.29 12.52
C TYR A 136 -5.60 -1.88 12.77
N PRO A 137 -4.64 -2.37 11.98
CA PRO A 137 -3.21 -2.30 12.30
C PRO A 137 -2.56 -0.92 12.15
N GLY A 138 -3.25 0.06 11.54
CA GLY A 138 -2.69 1.39 11.25
C GLY A 138 -3.15 2.53 12.17
N ALA A 139 -3.94 2.22 13.20
CA ALA A 139 -4.40 3.19 14.19
C ALA A 139 -3.36 3.31 15.32
N ALA A 140 -2.58 4.40 15.31
CA ALA A 140 -1.87 4.88 16.49
C ALA A 140 -2.80 5.80 17.30
#